data_AF-A0A4V2SRI9-F1
#
_entry.id   AF-A0A4V2SRI9-F1
#
_cell.length_a   1.000
_cell.length_b   1.000
_cell.length_c   1.000
_cell.angle_alpha   90.00
_cell.angle_beta   90.00
_cell.angle_gamma   90.00
#
_symmetry.space_group_name_H-M   'P 1'
#
loop_
_entity.id
_entity.type
_entity.pdbx_description
1 polymer ?
#
loop_
_entity_poly.entity_id
_entity_poly.type
_entity_poly.pdbx_seq_one_letter_code
_entity_poly.pdbx_strand_id
1 'polypeptide(L)'
;MRILWLAIAILFAAVPARAADRVALVVGVADYATIPRLKNTVNDATALAEALAGIGFDVRTVVNPGAADLRAVLDRFAFQAETADLALIYFAGHGVEVQGRNFLIPADAAVRSNRDIQTQAVSLDDFLRAVDRARRMRIVILDSCRDNPFGDLIDMDTPLAAGQAGLAPPSPERGTLVAYAARDGQVALDGEGRNSPFALALIDRLTRPGLEISLMFRQVRDQVLARTGNRQEPHTYGALPGAPFYLAGPGAAGDRLDAANRPVAWSSLRPDQELQLAGLAEEGDTRSILGLAYMRLNPEAARFDPADAARLFARAAEAGSPEAQFELAKLYETGLGVPQDEARALDLYRQAAAQDFADALNDLAFMYYQGGLGLPRDPQRALGFFQRAAEQRHPQAMFNYAALIDDGLVPGKGAEAAAGYLYGALRSGSEDVLQILTERPTMFKPDTRRALQALLREHDFYAGAIDGDFGPGTQRGLRAAYGLEE
;
A
#
# COMPACT_ATOMS: atom_id res chain seq x y z
N MET A 1 7.11 -64.37 31.60
CA MET A 1 6.90 -62.93 31.91
C MET A 1 7.96 -62.14 31.16
N ARG A 2 7.65 -61.64 29.97
CA ARG A 2 8.54 -60.79 29.15
C ARG A 2 7.72 -59.57 28.74
N ILE A 3 8.16 -58.42 29.21
CA ILE A 3 7.47 -57.12 29.18
C ILE A 3 7.65 -56.52 27.77
N LEU A 4 6.53 -56.14 27.16
CA LEU A 4 6.44 -55.42 25.88
C LEU A 4 6.78 -53.95 26.15
N TRP A 5 7.87 -53.43 25.58
CA TRP A 5 8.13 -51.99 25.55
C TRP A 5 7.54 -51.41 24.27
N LEU A 6 6.51 -50.56 24.43
CA LEU A 6 5.94 -49.73 23.37
C LEU A 6 6.77 -48.44 23.29
N ALA A 7 7.55 -48.27 22.22
CA ALA A 7 8.22 -47.00 21.94
C ALA A 7 7.21 -46.05 21.28
N ILE A 8 6.78 -45.02 22.02
CA ILE A 8 5.99 -43.91 21.48
C ILE A 8 6.98 -42.97 20.79
N ALA A 9 7.00 -42.98 19.46
CA ALA A 9 7.66 -41.97 18.66
C ALA A 9 6.78 -40.70 18.66
N ILE A 10 7.20 -39.67 19.40
CA ILE A 10 6.58 -38.34 19.33
C ILE A 10 7.04 -37.72 18.01
N LEU A 11 6.16 -37.72 17.02
CA LEU A 11 6.30 -36.96 15.79
C LEU A 11 6.11 -35.47 16.14
N PHE A 12 7.19 -34.69 16.15
CA PHE A 12 7.08 -33.24 16.08
C PHE A 12 6.59 -32.89 14.67
N ALA A 13 5.29 -32.62 14.52
CA ALA A 13 4.79 -31.92 13.35
C ALA A 13 5.34 -30.49 13.42
N ALA A 14 6.28 -30.15 12.54
CA ALA A 14 6.62 -28.76 12.28
C ALA A 14 5.36 -28.09 11.74
N VAL A 15 4.78 -27.18 12.54
CA VAL A 15 3.71 -26.29 12.07
C VAL A 15 4.34 -25.43 10.97
N PRO A 16 3.84 -25.43 9.73
CA PRO A 16 4.34 -24.50 8.72
C PRO A 16 4.12 -23.08 9.22
N ALA A 17 5.17 -22.25 9.12
CA ALA A 17 5.08 -20.84 9.44
C ALA A 17 4.05 -20.21 8.52
N ARG A 18 2.89 -19.81 9.08
CA ARG A 18 1.89 -19.03 8.35
C ARG A 18 2.62 -17.83 7.75
N ALA A 19 2.57 -17.65 6.44
CA ALA A 19 2.89 -16.33 5.89
C ALA A 19 1.84 -15.36 6.45
N ALA A 20 2.23 -14.48 7.38
CA ALA A 20 1.28 -13.60 8.01
C ALA A 20 0.72 -12.64 6.97
N ASP A 21 -0.62 -12.57 6.86
CA ASP A 21 -1.33 -11.57 6.03
C ASP A 21 -0.89 -10.13 6.39
N ARG A 22 -0.29 -9.92 7.57
CA ARG A 22 0.19 -8.65 8.10
C ARG A 22 1.63 -8.78 8.58
N VAL A 23 2.56 -8.07 7.96
CA VAL A 23 3.98 -8.04 8.34
C VAL A 23 4.39 -6.64 8.78
N ALA A 24 5.23 -6.55 9.81
CA ALA A 24 5.78 -5.28 10.26
C ALA A 24 7.29 -5.34 10.51
N LEU A 25 7.98 -4.27 10.13
CA LEU A 25 9.35 -3.99 10.51
C LEU A 25 9.37 -2.77 11.44
N VAL A 26 9.91 -2.93 12.63
CA VAL A 26 9.98 -1.87 13.63
C VAL A 26 11.44 -1.58 13.94
N VAL A 27 11.90 -0.37 13.65
CA VAL A 27 13.28 0.06 13.79
C VAL A 27 13.37 1.15 14.85
N GLY A 28 14.18 0.93 15.88
CA GLY A 28 14.48 1.92 16.91
C GLY A 28 15.97 2.25 16.94
N VAL A 29 16.31 3.53 16.79
CA VAL A 29 17.71 4.00 16.81
C VAL A 29 17.86 5.07 17.89
N ALA A 30 18.67 4.79 18.89
CA ALA A 30 18.96 5.68 20.01
C ALA A 30 20.45 6.00 20.13
N ASP A 31 21.31 5.01 19.89
CA ASP A 31 22.74 5.08 20.17
C ASP A 31 23.52 5.37 18.88
N TYR A 32 23.85 6.64 18.66
CA TYR A 32 24.56 7.12 17.48
C TYR A 32 26.05 7.28 17.72
N ALA A 33 26.86 6.98 16.70
CA ALA A 33 28.31 7.13 16.77
C ALA A 33 28.76 8.60 16.91
N THR A 34 28.09 9.54 16.24
CA THR A 34 28.54 10.95 16.16
C THR A 34 27.47 11.99 16.51
N ILE A 35 26.25 11.56 16.85
CA ILE A 35 25.07 12.43 17.00
C ILE A 35 24.51 12.27 18.43
N PRO A 36 23.85 13.30 19.02
CA PRO A 36 23.22 13.15 20.32
C PRO A 36 22.29 11.93 20.41
N ARG A 37 22.46 11.19 21.50
CA ARG A 37 21.65 10.03 21.86
C ARG A 37 20.20 10.42 22.10
N LEU A 38 19.27 9.63 21.58
CA LEU A 38 17.84 9.76 21.85
C LEU A 38 17.44 8.87 23.03
N LYS A 39 16.49 9.31 23.86
CA LYS A 39 16.20 8.64 25.15
C LYS A 39 15.17 7.51 25.05
N ASN A 40 14.27 7.61 24.09
CA ASN A 40 12.95 6.97 24.11
C ASN A 40 12.64 6.21 22.82
N THR A 41 13.37 6.43 21.72
CA THR A 41 13.12 5.77 20.42
C THR A 41 13.13 4.24 20.47
N VAL A 42 14.02 3.64 21.28
CA VAL A 42 14.02 2.19 21.49
C VAL A 42 12.82 1.72 22.32
N ASN A 43 12.36 2.53 23.29
CA ASN A 43 11.15 2.22 24.04
C ASN A 43 9.91 2.34 23.15
N ASP A 44 9.84 3.38 22.31
CA ASP A 44 8.76 3.61 21.36
C ASP A 44 8.65 2.45 20.35
N ALA A 45 9.79 2.07 19.75
CA ALA A 45 9.88 0.91 18.87
C ALA A 45 9.42 -0.38 19.59
N THR A 46 9.91 -0.63 20.80
CA THR A 46 9.54 -1.84 21.55
C THR A 46 8.04 -1.88 21.86
N ALA A 47 7.48 -0.77 22.37
CA ALA A 47 6.08 -0.69 22.74
C ALA A 47 5.15 -0.80 21.53
N LEU A 48 5.53 -0.22 20.39
CA LEU A 48 4.76 -0.34 19.16
C LEU A 48 4.84 -1.76 18.58
N ALA A 49 6.01 -2.39 18.63
CA ALA A 49 6.18 -3.78 18.20
C ALA A 49 5.27 -4.73 18.99
N GLU A 50 5.19 -4.57 20.31
CA GLU A 50 4.28 -5.32 21.18
C GLU A 50 2.80 -5.06 20.80
N ALA A 51 2.43 -3.80 20.56
CA ALA A 51 1.07 -3.44 20.16
C ALA A 51 0.67 -4.04 18.80
N LEU A 52 1.57 -3.99 17.81
CA LEU A 52 1.37 -4.57 16.47
C LEU A 52 1.23 -6.09 16.53
N ALA A 53 2.09 -6.76 17.31
CA ALA A 53 2.01 -8.21 17.52
C ALA A 53 0.66 -8.57 18.18
N GLY A 54 0.20 -7.76 19.14
CA GLY A 54 -1.09 -7.94 19.82
C GLY A 54 -2.32 -7.86 18.90
N ILE A 55 -2.19 -7.21 17.75
CA ILE A 55 -3.26 -7.13 16.73
C ILE A 55 -2.98 -8.01 15.49
N GLY A 56 -2.07 -8.97 15.60
CA GLY A 56 -1.87 -10.03 14.60
C GLY A 56 -0.86 -9.75 13.50
N PHE A 57 0.07 -8.81 13.69
CA PHE A 57 1.22 -8.68 12.79
C PHE A 57 2.32 -9.69 13.13
N ASP A 58 2.99 -10.21 12.11
CA ASP A 58 4.34 -10.78 12.26
C ASP A 58 5.36 -9.63 12.31
N VAL A 59 5.95 -9.40 13.48
CA VAL A 59 6.76 -8.21 13.75
C VAL A 59 8.24 -8.57 13.86
N ARG A 60 9.06 -7.97 12.99
CA ARG A 60 10.52 -7.95 13.13
C ARG A 60 10.97 -6.64 13.76
N THR A 61 11.65 -6.73 14.91
CA THR A 61 12.21 -5.56 15.58
C THR A 61 13.73 -5.48 15.37
N VAL A 62 14.25 -4.29 15.07
CA VAL A 62 15.68 -4.03 14.91
C VAL A 62 16.08 -2.80 15.71
N VAL A 63 17.14 -2.91 16.53
CA VAL A 63 17.61 -1.85 17.42
C VAL A 63 19.03 -1.44 17.04
N ASN A 64 19.25 -0.13 16.90
CA ASN A 64 20.53 0.49 16.55
C ASN A 64 21.25 -0.17 15.34
N PRO A 65 20.58 -0.42 14.20
CA PRO A 65 21.25 -1.00 13.04
C PRO A 65 22.25 -0.04 12.42
N GLY A 66 23.35 -0.58 11.91
CA GLY A 66 24.22 0.14 10.97
C GLY A 66 23.60 0.24 9.57
N ALA A 67 24.19 1.05 8.70
CA ALA A 67 23.65 1.33 7.38
C ALA A 67 23.55 0.08 6.47
N ALA A 68 24.54 -0.81 6.53
CA ALA A 68 24.53 -2.06 5.76
C ALA A 68 23.46 -3.04 6.27
N ASP A 69 23.34 -3.17 7.59
CA ASP A 69 22.36 -4.04 8.22
C ASP A 69 20.93 -3.58 7.96
N LEU A 70 20.68 -2.27 8.03
CA LEU A 70 19.37 -1.70 7.76
C LEU A 70 18.92 -1.99 6.32
N ARG A 71 19.80 -1.81 5.32
CA ARG A 71 19.49 -2.15 3.92
C ARG A 71 19.20 -3.64 3.74
N ALA A 72 20.03 -4.51 4.31
CA ALA A 72 19.80 -5.96 4.24
C ALA A 72 18.50 -6.40 4.92
N VAL A 73 18.07 -5.69 5.98
CA VAL A 73 16.78 -5.92 6.63
C VAL A 73 15.62 -5.48 5.72
N LEU A 74 15.73 -4.31 5.09
CA LEU A 74 14.72 -3.81 4.15
C LEU A 74 14.55 -4.75 2.96
N ASP A 75 15.63 -5.27 2.38
CA ASP A 75 15.57 -6.21 1.25
C ASP A 75 14.85 -7.52 1.62
N ARG A 76 15.12 -8.06 2.82
CA ARG A 76 14.41 -9.25 3.30
C ARG A 76 12.93 -8.95 3.59
N PHE A 77 12.65 -7.79 4.16
CA PHE A 77 11.27 -7.37 4.43
C PHE A 77 10.49 -7.19 3.13
N ALA A 78 11.12 -6.67 2.07
CA ALA A 78 10.52 -6.52 0.74
C ALA A 78 10.02 -7.86 0.18
N PHE A 79 10.81 -8.93 0.35
CA PHE A 79 10.42 -10.28 -0.05
C PHE A 79 9.21 -10.78 0.75
N GLN A 80 9.18 -10.56 2.06
CA GLN A 80 8.03 -10.93 2.91
C GLN A 80 6.78 -10.13 2.57
N ALA A 81 6.94 -8.84 2.25
CA ALA A 81 5.85 -7.96 1.90
C ALA A 81 5.12 -8.41 0.63
N GLU A 82 5.78 -9.11 -0.30
CA GLU A 82 5.14 -9.53 -1.56
C GLU A 82 3.90 -10.42 -1.36
N THR A 83 3.89 -11.27 -0.32
CA THR A 83 2.75 -12.15 0.00
C THR A 83 1.80 -11.53 1.03
N ALA A 84 2.17 -10.42 1.66
CA ALA A 84 1.38 -9.82 2.72
C ALA A 84 0.26 -8.93 2.16
N ASP A 85 -0.91 -8.99 2.76
CA ASP A 85 -1.97 -8.02 2.51
C ASP A 85 -1.58 -6.63 3.01
N LEU A 86 -0.84 -6.59 4.12
CA LEU A 86 -0.42 -5.37 4.79
C LEU A 86 1.07 -5.43 5.17
N ALA A 87 1.84 -4.45 4.71
CA ALA A 87 3.22 -4.23 5.15
C ALA A 87 3.31 -2.88 5.89
N LEU A 88 3.87 -2.90 7.10
CA LEU A 88 4.10 -1.70 7.90
C LEU A 88 5.57 -1.58 8.28
N ILE A 89 6.18 -0.42 8.04
CA ILE A 89 7.48 -0.07 8.62
C ILE A 89 7.30 1.08 9.60
N TYR A 90 7.81 0.93 10.81
CA TYR A 90 7.95 2.00 11.77
C TYR A 90 9.43 2.30 12.01
N PHE A 91 9.81 3.56 11.93
CA PHE A 91 11.15 4.02 12.24
C PHE A 91 11.09 5.11 13.32
N ALA A 92 11.79 4.90 14.44
CA ALA A 92 12.01 5.90 15.47
C ALA A 92 13.51 6.21 15.58
N GLY A 93 13.89 7.46 15.36
CA GLY A 93 15.29 7.89 15.30
C GLY A 93 15.47 9.29 14.71
N HIS A 94 16.71 9.68 14.46
CA HIS A 94 17.03 10.89 13.69
C HIS A 94 16.67 10.71 12.21
N GLY A 95 15.99 11.71 11.67
CA GLY A 95 15.70 11.88 10.27
C GLY A 95 16.07 13.30 9.83
N VAL A 96 16.32 13.47 8.54
CA VAL A 96 16.67 14.77 7.95
C VAL A 96 16.14 14.87 6.53
N GLU A 97 15.66 16.06 6.16
CA GLU A 97 15.31 16.38 4.78
C GLU A 97 16.47 17.09 4.07
N VAL A 98 16.91 16.55 2.93
CA VAL A 98 17.94 17.15 2.07
C VAL A 98 17.39 17.25 0.65
N GLN A 99 17.27 18.48 0.13
CA GLN A 99 16.76 18.75 -1.23
C GLN A 99 15.38 18.10 -1.51
N GLY A 100 14.47 18.14 -0.53
CA GLY A 100 13.13 17.55 -0.66
C GLY A 100 13.08 16.03 -0.52
N ARG A 101 14.17 15.38 -0.12
CA ARG A 101 14.25 13.93 0.12
C ARG A 101 14.50 13.64 1.60
N ASN A 102 13.73 12.72 2.15
CA ASN A 102 13.86 12.30 3.55
C ASN A 102 14.90 11.18 3.68
N PHE A 103 15.83 11.36 4.62
CA PHE A 103 16.88 10.40 4.97
C PHE A 103 16.79 10.05 6.45
N LEU A 104 16.97 8.77 6.74
CA LEU A 104 16.87 8.17 8.06
C LEU A 104 18.27 7.76 8.46
N ILE A 105 18.70 8.15 9.67
CA ILE A 105 20.11 8.04 10.09
C ILE A 105 20.33 6.71 10.83
N PRO A 106 21.21 5.81 10.33
CA PRO A 106 21.62 4.60 11.03
C PRO A 106 22.54 4.89 12.23
N ALA A 107 22.72 3.90 13.11
CA ALA A 107 23.50 4.06 14.35
C ALA A 107 25.00 4.34 14.11
N ASP A 108 25.57 3.77 13.04
CA ASP A 108 26.99 3.88 12.68
C ASP A 108 27.30 5.07 11.75
N ALA A 109 26.29 5.85 11.36
CA ALA A 109 26.47 6.96 10.45
C ALA A 109 27.29 8.09 11.11
N ALA A 110 28.39 8.45 10.46
CA ALA A 110 29.26 9.54 10.87
C ALA A 110 28.97 10.78 10.02
N VAL A 111 27.81 11.39 10.25
CA VAL A 111 27.34 12.53 9.45
C VAL A 111 28.09 13.81 9.82
N ARG A 112 28.85 14.35 8.88
CA ARG A 112 29.55 15.65 9.01
C ARG A 112 29.28 16.59 7.84
N SER A 113 28.65 16.10 6.78
CA SER A 113 28.32 16.86 5.57
C SER A 113 27.07 16.33 4.88
N ASN A 114 26.49 17.11 3.95
CA ASN A 114 25.38 16.65 3.11
C ASN A 114 25.76 15.41 2.26
N ARG A 115 27.03 15.30 1.86
CA ARG A 115 27.54 14.14 1.13
C ARG A 115 27.55 12.89 1.99
N ASP A 116 27.83 13.03 3.29
CA ASP A 116 27.77 11.91 4.23
C ASP A 116 26.34 11.42 4.41
N ILE A 117 25.36 12.31 4.45
CA ILE A 117 23.93 11.92 4.50
C ILE A 117 23.59 11.07 3.27
N GLN A 118 23.92 11.52 2.07
CA GLN A 118 23.60 10.80 0.84
C GLN A 118 24.29 9.43 0.71
N THR A 119 25.45 9.24 1.34
CA THR A 119 26.25 8.00 1.23
C THR A 119 26.04 7.04 2.39
N GLN A 120 25.78 7.56 3.59
CA GLN A 120 25.71 6.77 4.83
C GLN A 120 24.29 6.58 5.35
N ALA A 121 23.34 7.46 5.00
CA ALA A 121 21.94 7.31 5.42
C ALA A 121 21.14 6.38 4.51
N VAL A 122 19.91 6.07 4.93
CA VAL A 122 18.95 5.30 4.15
C VAL A 122 17.79 6.21 3.78
N SER A 123 17.37 6.21 2.52
CA SER A 123 16.34 7.12 2.03
C SER A 123 14.94 6.59 2.32
N LEU A 124 13.95 7.48 2.43
CA LEU A 124 12.54 7.09 2.46
C LEU A 124 12.15 6.22 1.24
N ASP A 125 12.76 6.45 0.08
CA ASP A 125 12.53 5.64 -1.13
C ASP A 125 12.90 4.17 -0.91
N ASP A 126 13.93 3.90 -0.10
CA ASP A 126 14.31 2.52 0.28
C ASP A 126 13.22 1.87 1.13
N PHE A 127 12.63 2.62 2.05
CA PHE A 127 11.53 2.15 2.90
C PHE A 127 10.25 1.93 2.09
N LEU A 128 9.92 2.86 1.20
CA LEU A 128 8.78 2.74 0.28
C LEU A 128 8.93 1.51 -0.62
N ARG A 129 10.12 1.29 -1.20
CA ARG A 129 10.41 0.08 -1.98
C ARG A 129 10.26 -1.21 -1.18
N ALA A 130 10.60 -1.19 0.12
CA ALA A 130 10.48 -2.35 0.97
C ALA A 130 9.02 -2.71 1.32
N VAL A 131 8.10 -1.75 1.36
CA VAL A 131 6.66 -2.04 1.51
C VAL A 131 5.97 -2.26 0.18
N ASP A 132 6.54 -1.77 -0.92
CA ASP A 132 5.88 -1.60 -2.21
C ASP A 132 5.15 -2.87 -2.70
N ARG A 133 5.70 -4.05 -2.44
CA ARG A 133 5.15 -5.30 -2.96
C ARG A 133 3.91 -5.82 -2.21
N ALA A 134 3.52 -5.22 -1.10
CA ALA A 134 2.30 -5.59 -0.35
C ALA A 134 1.03 -5.45 -1.20
N ARG A 135 0.04 -6.33 -0.97
CA ARG A 135 -1.12 -6.45 -1.85
C ARG A 135 -2.14 -5.33 -1.68
N ARG A 136 -2.47 -5.01 -0.43
CA ARG A 136 -3.58 -4.10 -0.12
C ARG A 136 -3.10 -2.78 0.45
N MET A 137 -2.17 -2.83 1.40
CA MET A 137 -1.75 -1.67 2.17
C MET A 137 -0.26 -1.66 2.48
N ARG A 138 0.32 -0.47 2.32
CA ARG A 138 1.73 -0.17 2.52
C ARG A 138 1.78 1.01 3.48
N ILE A 139 2.41 0.85 4.63
CA ILE A 139 2.44 1.89 5.65
C ILE A 139 3.89 2.13 6.04
N VAL A 140 4.33 3.39 5.97
CA VAL A 140 5.61 3.81 6.56
C VAL A 140 5.31 4.87 7.61
N ILE A 141 5.74 4.67 8.85
CA ILE A 141 5.54 5.61 9.95
C ILE A 141 6.91 6.06 10.42
N LEU A 142 7.15 7.36 10.35
CA LEU A 142 8.40 8.00 10.71
C LEU A 142 8.20 8.81 11.99
N ASP A 143 8.60 8.25 13.12
CA ASP A 143 8.77 8.96 14.40
C ASP A 143 10.17 9.55 14.47
N SER A 144 10.47 10.39 13.49
CA SER A 144 11.72 11.11 13.34
C SER A 144 11.47 12.57 13.05
N CYS A 145 12.40 13.43 13.43
CA CYS A 145 12.42 14.82 12.98
C CYS A 145 12.55 14.89 11.45
N ARG A 146 12.01 15.96 10.87
CA ARG A 146 12.24 16.35 9.48
C ARG A 146 13.17 17.57 9.35
N ASP A 147 13.41 18.24 10.47
CA ASP A 147 14.37 19.34 10.58
C ASP A 147 15.80 18.80 10.62
N ASN A 148 16.74 19.58 10.10
CA ASN A 148 18.16 19.26 10.14
C ASN A 148 18.69 19.22 11.59
N PRO A 149 18.99 18.04 12.18
CA PRO A 149 19.48 17.95 13.55
C PRO A 149 20.92 18.47 13.68
N PHE A 150 21.56 18.79 12.56
CA PHE A 150 22.95 19.23 12.47
C PHE A 150 23.12 20.76 12.39
N GLY A 151 22.03 21.54 12.24
CA GLY A 151 22.09 23.02 12.22
C GLY A 151 23.16 23.59 11.27
N ASP A 152 23.88 24.62 11.72
CA ASP A 152 25.01 25.28 11.02
C ASP A 152 26.32 24.47 11.03
N LEU A 153 26.34 23.24 11.58
CA LEU A 153 27.57 22.43 11.72
C LEU A 153 27.98 21.73 10.42
N ILE A 154 27.14 21.82 9.39
CA ILE A 154 27.38 21.25 8.06
C ILE A 154 27.54 22.39 7.07
N ASP A 155 28.62 22.36 6.29
CA ASP A 155 28.84 23.29 5.19
C ASP A 155 27.80 23.05 4.09
N MET A 156 26.76 23.88 4.07
CA MET A 156 25.63 23.81 3.15
C MET A 156 25.94 24.45 1.79
N ASP A 157 27.10 25.11 1.63
CA ASP A 157 27.45 25.95 0.47
C ASP A 157 28.14 25.20 -0.68
N THR A 158 28.25 23.86 -0.63
CA THR A 158 28.86 23.10 -1.73
C THR A 158 27.81 22.77 -2.81
N PRO A 159 27.90 23.34 -4.02
CA PRO A 159 27.01 22.97 -5.11
C PRO A 159 27.44 21.60 -5.62
N LEU A 160 26.55 20.61 -5.54
CA LEU A 160 26.77 19.30 -6.15
C LEU A 160 26.48 19.36 -7.64
N ALA A 161 27.28 18.64 -8.43
CA ALA A 161 27.12 18.52 -9.87
C ALA A 161 25.72 18.01 -10.23
N ALA A 162 25.11 18.62 -11.24
CA ALA A 162 23.81 18.24 -11.81
C ALA A 162 23.89 16.83 -12.44
N GLY A 163 23.73 15.80 -11.61
CA GLY A 163 23.56 14.41 -12.02
C GLY A 163 22.08 14.05 -11.98
N GLN A 164 21.44 14.00 -13.16
CA GLN A 164 20.11 13.42 -13.42
C GLN A 164 19.04 13.73 -12.36
N ALA A 165 18.75 15.01 -12.14
CA ALA A 165 17.48 15.44 -11.56
C ALA A 165 16.38 15.32 -12.62
N GLY A 166 15.91 14.09 -12.80
CA GLY A 166 14.65 13.80 -13.46
C GLY A 166 13.94 12.79 -12.59
N LEU A 167 12.75 13.17 -12.15
CA LEU A 167 11.61 12.36 -11.69
C LEU A 167 10.99 13.04 -10.46
N ALA A 168 9.68 13.25 -10.57
CA ALA A 168 8.82 13.88 -9.58
C ALA A 168 9.02 13.27 -8.18
N PRO A 169 8.69 13.99 -7.09
CA PRO A 169 8.64 13.36 -5.76
C PRO A 169 7.84 12.06 -5.88
N PRO A 170 8.30 10.95 -5.26
CA PRO A 170 7.57 9.68 -5.32
C PRO A 170 6.18 9.93 -4.76
N SER A 171 5.20 10.06 -5.67
CA SER A 171 3.80 10.04 -5.30
C SER A 171 3.54 8.62 -4.83
N PRO A 172 3.16 8.41 -3.55
CA PRO A 172 2.93 7.07 -3.06
C PRO A 172 1.89 6.40 -3.95
N GLU A 173 2.22 5.22 -4.49
CA GLU A 173 1.27 4.43 -5.27
C GLU A 173 0.00 4.18 -4.44
N ARG A 174 -1.14 3.93 -5.10
CA ARG A 174 -2.39 3.62 -4.39
C ARG A 174 -2.17 2.52 -3.34
N GLY A 175 -2.79 2.70 -2.18
CA GLY A 175 -2.61 1.82 -1.03
C GLY A 175 -1.36 2.13 -0.19
N THR A 176 -0.63 3.21 -0.49
CA THR A 176 0.52 3.64 0.32
C THR A 176 0.16 4.83 1.20
N LEU A 177 0.41 4.67 2.49
CA LEU A 177 0.30 5.71 3.50
C LEU A 177 1.66 5.93 4.12
N VAL A 178 2.03 7.19 4.27
CA VAL A 178 3.16 7.54 5.12
C VAL A 178 2.73 8.57 6.15
N ALA A 179 3.12 8.32 7.39
CA ALA A 179 2.81 9.16 8.53
C ALA A 179 4.11 9.69 9.16
N TYR A 180 4.15 10.99 9.40
CA TYR A 180 5.20 11.65 10.16
C TYR A 180 4.69 12.04 11.53
N ALA A 181 5.54 11.88 12.56
CA ALA A 181 5.24 12.35 13.90
C ALA A 181 5.11 13.87 14.00
N ALA A 182 5.73 14.62 13.08
CA ALA A 182 5.66 16.07 13.01
C ALA A 182 5.58 16.54 11.54
N ARG A 183 4.84 17.62 11.29
CA ARG A 183 4.79 18.31 9.99
C ARG A 183 6.11 19.01 9.67
N ASP A 184 6.22 19.49 8.43
CA ASP A 184 7.33 20.32 7.96
C ASP A 184 7.65 21.49 8.91
N GLY A 185 8.93 21.66 9.25
CA GLY A 185 9.40 22.74 10.13
C GLY A 185 9.04 22.57 11.61
N GLN A 186 8.63 21.37 12.03
CA GLN A 186 8.44 21.02 13.42
C GLN A 186 9.30 19.83 13.85
N VAL A 187 9.69 19.88 15.12
CA VAL A 187 10.45 18.81 15.80
C VAL A 187 9.47 17.84 16.45
N ALA A 188 9.68 16.54 16.22
CA ALA A 188 8.98 15.49 16.96
C ALA A 188 9.46 15.50 18.42
N LEU A 189 8.53 15.63 19.38
CA LEU A 189 8.89 15.79 20.78
C LEU A 189 9.09 14.42 21.44
N ASP A 190 10.18 14.29 22.20
CA ASP A 190 10.43 13.11 23.03
C ASP A 190 9.43 12.98 24.19
N GLY A 191 8.88 14.11 24.66
CA GLY A 191 8.05 14.16 25.85
C GLY A 191 8.83 13.96 27.15
N GLU A 192 8.10 13.84 28.26
CA GLU A 192 8.69 13.72 29.62
C GLU A 192 8.61 12.29 30.18
N GLY A 193 7.96 11.38 29.44
CA GLY A 193 7.68 10.01 29.86
C GLY A 193 8.67 8.99 29.30
N ARG A 194 8.29 7.71 29.41
CA ARG A 194 9.05 6.58 28.85
C ARG A 194 9.03 6.55 27.31
N ASN A 195 7.92 7.01 26.73
CA ASN A 195 7.61 6.96 25.29
C ASN A 195 7.21 8.36 24.80
N SER A 196 7.40 8.61 23.50
CA SER A 196 7.02 9.86 22.84
C SER A 196 5.49 10.08 22.86
N PRO A 197 5.00 11.35 22.87
CA PRO A 197 3.56 11.63 22.77
C PRO A 197 2.94 11.05 21.49
N PHE A 198 3.70 11.00 20.39
CA PHE A 198 3.26 10.41 19.13
C PHE A 198 3.12 8.89 19.25
N ALA A 199 4.14 8.18 19.74
CA ALA A 199 4.08 6.72 19.94
C ALA A 199 2.94 6.32 20.87
N LEU A 200 2.73 7.06 21.97
CA LEU A 200 1.62 6.82 22.90
C LEU A 200 0.24 7.00 22.24
N ALA A 201 0.05 8.07 21.47
CA ALA A 201 -1.19 8.32 20.76
C ALA A 201 -1.42 7.26 19.66
N LEU A 202 -0.36 6.90 18.92
CA LEU A 202 -0.41 5.88 17.88
C LEU A 202 -0.83 4.52 18.46
N ILE A 203 -0.18 4.05 19.52
CA ILE A 203 -0.51 2.77 20.18
C ILE A 203 -1.96 2.74 20.70
N ASP A 204 -2.42 3.82 21.34
CA ASP A 204 -3.79 3.95 21.87
C ASP A 204 -4.86 3.86 20.76
N ARG A 205 -4.58 4.36 19.56
CA ARG A 205 -5.54 4.33 18.44
C ARG A 205 -5.40 3.07 17.59
N LEU A 206 -4.18 2.63 17.33
CA LEU A 206 -3.87 1.48 16.48
C LEU A 206 -4.45 0.17 17.03
N THR A 207 -4.56 0.04 18.35
CA THR A 207 -5.12 -1.14 19.02
C THR A 207 -6.65 -1.15 19.09
N ARG A 208 -7.35 -0.11 18.59
CA ARG A 208 -8.82 -0.01 18.64
C ARG A 208 -9.47 -0.77 17.48
N PRO A 209 -10.23 -1.85 17.75
CA PRO A 209 -10.91 -2.59 16.70
C PRO A 209 -11.93 -1.72 15.95
N GLY A 210 -12.02 -1.90 14.64
CA GLY A 210 -12.97 -1.21 13.78
C GLY A 210 -12.70 0.28 13.57
N LEU A 211 -11.55 0.82 14.01
CA LEU A 211 -11.18 2.20 13.73
C LEU A 211 -10.54 2.30 12.33
N GLU A 212 -11.25 2.95 11.40
CA GLU A 212 -10.75 3.18 10.05
C GLU A 212 -9.46 4.04 10.09
N ILE A 213 -8.48 3.71 9.25
CA ILE A 213 -7.12 4.22 9.35
C ILE A 213 -7.00 5.75 9.21
N SER A 214 -7.80 6.41 8.37
CA SER A 214 -7.80 7.87 8.29
C SER A 214 -8.40 8.51 9.53
N LEU A 215 -9.50 7.97 10.03
CA LEU A 215 -10.06 8.39 11.32
C LEU A 215 -9.05 8.15 12.45
N MET A 216 -8.32 7.03 12.42
CA MET A 216 -7.27 6.70 13.39
C MET A 216 -6.20 7.79 13.40
N PHE A 217 -5.58 8.11 12.26
CA PHE A 217 -4.51 9.11 12.21
C PHE A 217 -4.99 10.53 12.52
N ARG A 218 -6.24 10.89 12.19
CA ARG A 218 -6.83 12.14 12.66
C ARG A 218 -6.96 12.18 14.18
N GLN A 219 -7.47 11.11 14.79
CA GLN A 219 -7.53 11.00 16.25
C GLN A 219 -6.14 11.00 16.91
N VAL A 220 -5.12 10.40 16.26
CA VAL A 220 -3.72 10.50 16.69
C VAL A 220 -3.26 11.94 16.67
N ARG A 221 -3.47 12.67 15.55
CA ARG A 221 -3.11 14.08 15.42
C ARG A 221 -3.75 14.92 16.51
N ASP A 222 -5.06 14.80 16.71
CA ASP A 222 -5.79 15.60 17.71
C ASP A 222 -5.30 15.29 19.13
N GLN A 223 -4.97 14.03 19.43
CA GLN A 223 -4.41 13.62 20.72
C GLN A 223 -2.98 14.13 20.93
N VAL A 224 -2.15 14.17 19.89
CA VAL A 224 -0.79 14.73 19.97
C VAL A 224 -0.84 16.25 20.13
N LEU A 225 -1.69 16.95 19.38
CA LEU A 225 -1.93 18.39 19.54
C LEU A 225 -2.34 18.71 20.99
N ALA A 226 -3.32 17.96 21.52
CA ALA A 226 -3.78 18.15 22.89
C ALA A 226 -2.67 17.90 23.94
N ARG A 227 -1.89 16.82 23.79
CA ARG A 227 -0.81 16.47 24.74
C ARG A 227 0.38 17.42 24.68
N THR A 228 0.66 18.00 23.51
CA THR A 228 1.83 18.85 23.29
C THR A 228 1.52 20.33 23.41
N GLY A 229 0.24 20.70 23.55
CA GLY A 229 -0.19 22.10 23.55
C GLY A 229 0.02 22.75 22.18
N ASN A 230 -0.31 22.02 21.10
CA ASN A 230 -0.15 22.41 19.70
C ASN A 230 1.31 22.64 19.24
N ARG A 231 2.30 22.10 19.96
CA ARG A 231 3.72 22.21 19.60
C ARG A 231 4.18 21.18 18.57
N GLN A 232 3.44 20.07 18.45
CA GLN A 232 3.70 19.01 17.49
C GLN A 232 2.40 18.63 16.81
N GLU A 233 2.41 18.64 15.49
CA GLU A 233 1.28 18.23 14.66
C GLU A 233 1.72 17.08 13.74
N PRO A 234 1.22 15.85 13.97
CA PRO A 234 1.44 14.74 13.06
C PRO A 234 0.84 15.01 11.68
N HIS A 235 1.51 14.52 10.64
CA HIS A 235 1.07 14.70 9.26
C HIS A 235 1.06 13.37 8.52
N THR A 236 0.04 13.13 7.70
CA THR A 236 -0.06 11.93 6.86
C THR A 236 -0.18 12.31 5.40
N TYR A 237 0.50 11.56 4.53
CA TYR A 237 0.38 11.70 3.09
C TYR A 237 0.26 10.33 2.43
N GLY A 238 -0.25 10.32 1.20
CA GLY A 238 -0.37 9.12 0.39
C GLY A 238 -1.81 8.83 -0.05
N ALA A 239 -1.92 7.89 -0.98
CA ALA A 239 -3.17 7.50 -1.60
C ALA A 239 -3.73 6.29 -0.84
N LEU A 240 -4.59 6.53 0.15
CA LEU A 240 -5.31 5.45 0.79
C LEU A 240 -6.27 4.77 -0.19
N PRO A 241 -6.51 3.45 -0.06
CA PRO A 241 -7.39 2.73 -0.96
C PRO A 241 -8.82 3.26 -0.82
N GLY A 242 -9.60 3.15 -1.89
CA GLY A 242 -11.00 3.55 -1.90
C GLY A 242 -11.86 2.86 -0.85
N ALA A 243 -11.48 1.66 -0.41
CA ALA A 243 -12.16 0.93 0.68
C ALA A 243 -11.64 1.38 2.08
N PRO A 244 -12.48 1.33 3.13
CA PRO A 244 -12.03 1.58 4.49
C PRO A 244 -11.07 0.48 4.92
N PHE A 245 -10.04 0.85 5.68
CA PHE A 245 -9.02 -0.09 6.14
C PHE A 245 -8.86 -0.04 7.66
N TYR A 246 -8.66 -1.20 8.28
CA TYR A 246 -8.60 -1.37 9.74
C TYR A 246 -7.35 -2.14 10.16
N LEU A 247 -6.56 -1.58 11.08
CA LEU A 247 -5.34 -2.21 11.60
C LEU A 247 -5.66 -3.32 12.61
N ALA A 248 -6.48 -3.05 13.63
CA ALA A 248 -6.86 -4.01 14.66
C ALA A 248 -8.07 -4.90 14.29
N GLY A 249 -8.27 -5.13 12.99
CA GLY A 249 -9.42 -5.85 12.44
C GLY A 249 -10.73 -5.03 12.46
N PRO A 250 -11.74 -5.45 11.67
CA PRO A 250 -13.08 -4.89 11.75
C PRO A 250 -13.68 -5.23 13.12
N GLY A 251 -14.22 -4.24 13.83
CA GLY A 251 -14.82 -4.46 15.14
C GLY A 251 -16.02 -5.42 15.02
N ALA A 252 -16.14 -6.39 15.93
CA ALA A 252 -17.25 -7.35 16.10
C ALA A 252 -18.21 -7.58 14.91
N ALA A 253 -17.67 -7.86 13.71
CA ALA A 253 -18.31 -8.50 12.56
C ALA A 253 -17.36 -8.49 11.35
N GLY A 254 -17.10 -9.66 10.78
CA GLY A 254 -16.82 -9.82 9.35
C GLY A 254 -15.35 -9.89 8.93
N ASP A 255 -14.94 -11.10 8.61
CA ASP A 255 -13.68 -11.49 7.96
C ASP A 255 -13.44 -10.80 6.61
N ARG A 256 -12.18 -10.73 6.19
CA ARG A 256 -11.65 -10.34 4.86
C ARG A 256 -12.54 -9.40 4.02
N LEU A 257 -12.33 -8.10 4.19
CA LEU A 257 -12.85 -7.09 3.25
C LEU A 257 -12.09 -7.19 1.92
N ASP A 258 -12.66 -7.87 0.92
CA ASP A 258 -12.18 -7.72 -0.44
C ASP A 258 -12.48 -6.31 -0.94
N ALA A 259 -11.44 -5.62 -1.39
CA ALA A 259 -11.49 -4.25 -1.91
C ALA A 259 -12.46 -4.12 -3.10
N ALA A 260 -12.88 -5.24 -3.70
CA ALA A 260 -13.77 -5.32 -4.84
C ALA A 260 -15.20 -4.80 -4.58
N ASN A 261 -15.65 -4.71 -3.31
CA ASN A 261 -17.00 -4.20 -3.01
C ASN A 261 -16.98 -3.03 -1.99
N ARG A 262 -16.47 -1.87 -2.43
CA ARG A 262 -16.37 -0.63 -1.63
C ARG A 262 -17.68 -0.26 -0.92
N PRO A 263 -18.87 -0.30 -1.56
CA PRO A 263 -20.13 0.00 -0.86
C PRO A 263 -20.38 -0.88 0.36
N VAL A 264 -20.15 -2.19 0.22
CA VAL A 264 -20.26 -3.14 1.34
C VAL A 264 -19.24 -2.82 2.43
N ALA A 265 -17.98 -2.59 2.04
CA ALA A 265 -16.91 -2.28 2.98
C ALA A 265 -17.20 -1.01 3.80
N TRP A 266 -17.62 0.09 3.16
CA TRP A 266 -18.00 1.32 3.87
C TRP A 266 -19.26 1.16 4.69
N SER A 267 -20.22 0.34 4.25
CA SER A 267 -21.44 0.08 5.01
C SER A 267 -21.21 -0.71 6.32
N SER A 268 -20.02 -1.27 6.54
CA SER A 268 -19.66 -1.93 7.80
C SER A 268 -19.33 -0.96 8.94
N LEU A 269 -19.10 0.32 8.64
CA LEU A 269 -18.74 1.31 9.66
C LEU A 269 -19.89 1.57 10.65
N ARG A 270 -19.49 1.75 11.92
CA ARG A 270 -20.41 1.99 13.02
C ARG A 270 -21.08 3.38 12.90
N PRO A 271 -22.31 3.56 13.40
CA PRO A 271 -23.02 4.84 13.29
C PRO A 271 -22.27 6.04 13.90
N ASP A 272 -21.55 5.85 15.01
CA ASP A 272 -20.73 6.90 15.64
C ASP A 272 -19.56 7.35 14.75
N GLN A 273 -19.04 6.44 13.92
CA GLN A 273 -17.97 6.73 12.97
C GLN A 273 -18.52 7.39 11.70
N GLU A 274 -19.70 6.98 11.22
CA GLU A 274 -20.38 7.69 10.13
C GLU A 274 -20.65 9.14 10.51
N LEU A 275 -21.08 9.42 11.75
CA LEU A 275 -21.30 10.80 12.21
C LEU A 275 -20.00 11.63 12.19
N GLN A 276 -18.86 11.03 12.57
CA GLN A 276 -17.55 11.68 12.47
C GLN A 276 -17.17 11.94 11.00
N LEU A 277 -17.40 10.97 10.12
CA LEU A 277 -17.18 11.15 8.68
C LEU A 277 -18.10 12.24 8.10
N ALA A 278 -19.34 12.36 8.57
CA ALA A 278 -20.25 13.42 8.14
C ALA A 278 -19.72 14.80 8.52
N GLY A 279 -19.25 15.00 9.76
CA GLY A 279 -18.63 16.28 10.16
C GLY A 279 -17.39 16.62 9.33
N LEU A 280 -16.51 15.64 9.09
CA LEU A 280 -15.32 15.83 8.25
C LEU A 280 -15.69 16.10 6.78
N ALA A 281 -16.71 15.43 6.28
CA ALA A 281 -17.22 15.67 4.94
C ALA A 281 -17.78 17.09 4.84
N GLU A 282 -18.45 17.64 5.86
CA GLU A 282 -18.88 19.04 5.88
C GLU A 282 -17.70 20.01 5.80
N GLU A 283 -16.58 19.70 6.48
CA GLU A 283 -15.32 20.44 6.42
C GLU A 283 -14.58 20.30 5.07
N GLY A 284 -15.03 19.42 4.18
CA GLY A 284 -14.46 19.21 2.85
C GLY A 284 -13.47 18.06 2.74
N ASP A 285 -13.38 17.17 3.74
CA ASP A 285 -12.54 15.97 3.65
C ASP A 285 -13.06 15.02 2.56
N THR A 286 -12.39 15.05 1.40
CA THR A 286 -12.76 14.28 0.21
C THR A 286 -12.89 12.78 0.48
N ARG A 287 -12.03 12.19 1.32
CA ARG A 287 -12.11 10.77 1.67
C ARG A 287 -13.38 10.45 2.46
N SER A 288 -13.76 11.32 3.41
CA SER A 288 -15.02 11.14 4.14
C SER A 288 -16.22 11.31 3.21
N ILE A 289 -16.19 12.26 2.28
CA ILE A 289 -17.25 12.41 1.26
C ILE A 289 -17.38 11.14 0.41
N LEU A 290 -16.27 10.59 -0.08
CA LEU A 290 -16.23 9.33 -0.83
C LEU A 290 -16.77 8.16 0.00
N GLY A 291 -16.34 8.02 1.25
CA GLY A 291 -16.80 6.96 2.14
C GLY A 291 -18.30 7.01 2.35
N LEU A 292 -18.87 8.19 2.60
CA LEU A 292 -20.32 8.39 2.69
C LEU A 292 -21.02 8.06 1.37
N ALA A 293 -20.48 8.48 0.23
CA ALA A 293 -21.05 8.18 -1.09
C ALA A 293 -21.14 6.66 -1.33
N TYR A 294 -20.06 5.93 -1.02
CA TYR A 294 -20.07 4.46 -1.10
C TYR A 294 -21.05 3.82 -0.13
N MET A 295 -21.22 4.33 1.11
CA MET A 295 -22.26 3.83 2.01
C MET A 295 -23.66 3.95 1.41
N ARG A 296 -23.92 5.05 0.69
CA ARG A 296 -25.19 5.31 0.00
C ARG A 296 -25.38 4.47 -1.27
N LEU A 297 -24.30 3.90 -1.82
CA LEU A 297 -24.37 2.98 -2.97
C LEU A 297 -24.54 1.50 -2.59
N ASN A 298 -24.55 1.12 -1.30
CA ASN A 298 -24.78 -0.28 -0.95
C ASN A 298 -26.29 -0.61 -1.02
N PRO A 299 -26.76 -1.40 -2.01
CA PRO A 299 -28.18 -1.73 -2.15
C PRO A 299 -28.73 -2.57 -0.99
N GLU A 300 -27.86 -3.24 -0.22
CA GLU A 300 -28.26 -4.05 0.94
C GLU A 300 -28.36 -3.23 2.23
N ALA A 301 -27.81 -2.01 2.25
CA ALA A 301 -27.82 -1.17 3.43
C ALA A 301 -29.14 -0.39 3.52
N ALA A 302 -29.67 -0.23 4.74
CA ALA A 302 -30.87 0.58 4.99
C ALA A 302 -30.73 2.06 4.55
N ARG A 303 -29.51 2.50 4.32
CA ARG A 303 -29.11 3.85 3.89
C ARG A 303 -28.82 3.94 2.38
N PHE A 304 -29.29 3.00 1.57
CA PHE A 304 -29.16 3.05 0.11
C PHE A 304 -29.88 4.28 -0.45
N ASP A 305 -29.12 5.18 -1.06
CA ASP A 305 -29.61 6.39 -1.72
C ASP A 305 -28.64 6.76 -2.86
N PRO A 306 -28.82 6.20 -4.07
CA PRO A 306 -27.91 6.46 -5.17
C PRO A 306 -27.94 7.92 -5.66
N ALA A 307 -29.01 8.67 -5.39
CA ALA A 307 -29.07 10.09 -5.72
C ALA A 307 -28.20 10.92 -4.76
N ASP A 308 -28.25 10.61 -3.46
CA ASP A 308 -27.32 11.21 -2.48
C ASP A 308 -25.87 10.82 -2.77
N ALA A 309 -25.62 9.56 -3.13
CA ALA A 309 -24.30 9.12 -3.57
C ALA A 309 -23.78 9.95 -4.75
N ALA A 310 -24.59 10.14 -5.80
CA ALA A 310 -24.21 10.94 -6.96
C ALA A 310 -23.89 12.39 -6.58
N ARG A 311 -24.66 12.99 -5.66
CA ARG A 311 -24.39 14.33 -5.12
C ARG A 311 -23.06 14.39 -4.37
N LEU A 312 -22.77 13.41 -3.54
CA LEU A 312 -21.50 13.32 -2.79
C LEU A 312 -20.30 13.11 -3.74
N PHE A 313 -20.43 12.22 -4.73
CA PHE A 313 -19.40 12.05 -5.75
C PHE A 313 -19.21 13.31 -6.60
N ALA A 314 -20.27 14.01 -6.98
CA ALA A 314 -20.14 15.30 -7.67
C ALA A 314 -19.35 16.31 -6.84
N ARG A 315 -19.67 16.44 -5.55
CA ARG A 315 -18.94 17.33 -4.64
C ARG A 315 -17.46 16.93 -4.49
N ALA A 316 -17.15 15.65 -4.35
CA ALA A 316 -15.77 15.18 -4.27
C ALA A 316 -15.02 15.32 -5.62
N ALA A 317 -15.71 15.16 -6.74
CA ALA A 317 -15.16 15.36 -8.09
C ALA A 317 -14.83 16.84 -8.35
N GLU A 318 -15.69 17.76 -7.91
CA GLU A 318 -15.44 19.21 -7.91
C GLU A 318 -14.24 19.59 -7.05
N ALA A 319 -14.02 18.88 -5.93
CA ALA A 319 -12.81 18.99 -5.11
C ALA A 319 -11.57 18.33 -5.73
N GLY A 320 -11.67 17.82 -6.97
CA GLY A 320 -10.55 17.26 -7.73
C GLY A 320 -10.32 15.76 -7.53
N SER A 321 -11.19 15.04 -6.82
CA SER A 321 -11.00 13.60 -6.60
C SER A 321 -11.13 12.80 -7.90
N PRO A 322 -10.07 12.13 -8.39
CA PRO A 322 -10.18 11.28 -9.57
C PRO A 322 -11.04 10.03 -9.33
N GLU A 323 -11.07 9.52 -8.10
CA GLU A 323 -11.96 8.42 -7.71
C GLU A 323 -13.42 8.83 -7.80
N ALA A 324 -13.76 10.02 -7.31
CA ALA A 324 -15.13 10.52 -7.40
C ALA A 324 -15.54 10.81 -8.85
N GLN A 325 -14.62 11.32 -9.68
CA GLN A 325 -14.87 11.51 -11.11
C GLN A 325 -15.16 10.16 -11.78
N PHE A 326 -14.36 9.13 -11.50
CA PHE A 326 -14.56 7.79 -12.02
C PHE A 326 -15.90 7.17 -11.59
N GLU A 327 -16.24 7.21 -10.30
CA GLU A 327 -17.50 6.63 -9.82
C GLU A 327 -18.72 7.42 -10.33
N LEU A 328 -18.64 8.75 -10.38
CA LEU A 328 -19.69 9.56 -10.98
C LEU A 328 -19.86 9.25 -12.48
N ALA A 329 -18.78 8.96 -13.20
CA ALA A 329 -18.85 8.50 -14.59
C ALA A 329 -19.68 7.22 -14.72
N LYS A 330 -19.44 6.24 -13.84
CA LYS A 330 -20.22 4.98 -13.79
C LYS A 330 -21.70 5.22 -13.48
N LEU A 331 -22.02 6.17 -12.61
CA LEU A 331 -23.41 6.54 -12.33
C LEU A 331 -24.11 7.15 -13.56
N TYR A 332 -23.42 8.02 -14.30
CA TYR A 332 -23.94 8.56 -15.57
C TYR A 332 -24.02 7.51 -16.68
N GLU A 333 -23.07 6.57 -16.75
CA GLU A 333 -23.09 5.48 -17.72
C GLU A 333 -24.28 4.54 -17.50
N THR A 334 -24.59 4.23 -16.24
CA THR A 334 -25.66 3.27 -15.87
C THR A 334 -27.02 3.92 -15.61
N GLY A 335 -27.07 5.23 -15.38
CA GLY A 335 -28.29 5.94 -14.97
C GLY A 335 -28.73 5.67 -13.52
N LEU A 336 -27.81 5.23 -12.65
CA LEU A 336 -28.11 4.95 -11.24
C LEU A 336 -28.05 6.24 -10.41
N GLY A 337 -29.20 6.69 -9.89
CA GLY A 337 -29.30 7.90 -9.07
C GLY A 337 -29.23 9.23 -9.85
N VAL A 338 -28.89 9.17 -11.13
CA VAL A 338 -28.87 10.29 -12.09
C VAL A 338 -29.42 9.84 -13.44
N PRO A 339 -29.95 10.74 -14.28
CA PRO A 339 -30.26 10.39 -15.66
C PRO A 339 -29.02 9.92 -16.42
N GLN A 340 -29.16 8.87 -17.22
CA GLN A 340 -28.07 8.33 -18.02
C GLN A 340 -27.55 9.38 -19.02
N ASP A 341 -26.22 9.54 -19.10
CA ASP A 341 -25.55 10.51 -19.96
C ASP A 341 -24.13 10.01 -20.33
N GLU A 342 -24.03 9.35 -21.49
CA GLU A 342 -22.77 8.76 -21.96
C GLU A 342 -21.67 9.80 -22.21
N ALA A 343 -22.03 10.99 -22.69
CA ALA A 343 -21.07 12.05 -22.99
C ALA A 343 -20.45 12.58 -21.69
N ARG A 344 -21.29 12.80 -20.67
CA ARG A 344 -20.83 13.22 -19.35
C ARG A 344 -20.01 12.13 -18.65
N ALA A 345 -20.39 10.87 -18.78
CA ALA A 345 -19.61 9.75 -18.29
C ALA A 345 -18.21 9.74 -18.93
N LEU A 346 -18.12 9.84 -20.26
CA LEU A 346 -16.86 9.83 -20.98
C LEU A 346 -15.93 10.99 -20.56
N ASP A 347 -16.48 12.18 -20.37
CA ASP A 347 -15.69 13.34 -19.93
C ASP A 347 -15.15 13.17 -18.51
N LEU A 348 -15.93 12.58 -17.61
CA LEU A 348 -15.48 12.27 -16.26
C LEU A 348 -14.41 11.16 -16.22
N TYR A 349 -14.56 10.10 -17.03
CA TYR A 349 -13.52 9.08 -17.20
C TYR A 349 -12.21 9.70 -17.69
N ARG A 350 -12.26 10.61 -18.66
CA ARG A 350 -11.09 11.34 -19.16
C ARG A 350 -10.43 12.21 -18.11
N GLN A 351 -11.22 12.90 -17.27
CA GLN A 351 -10.69 13.71 -16.16
C GLN A 351 -9.96 12.84 -15.14
N ALA A 352 -10.55 11.70 -14.74
CA ALA A 352 -9.90 10.78 -13.81
C ALA A 352 -8.60 10.21 -14.41
N ALA A 353 -8.62 9.79 -15.67
CA ALA A 353 -7.44 9.26 -16.37
C ALA A 353 -6.34 10.31 -16.64
N ALA A 354 -6.71 11.60 -16.76
CA ALA A 354 -5.75 12.69 -16.86
C ALA A 354 -4.96 12.91 -15.55
N GLN A 355 -5.51 12.45 -14.42
CA GLN A 355 -4.86 12.41 -13.11
C GLN A 355 -4.20 11.05 -12.83
N ASP A 356 -3.92 10.26 -13.88
CA ASP A 356 -3.35 8.92 -13.80
C ASP A 356 -4.17 7.91 -12.97
N PHE A 357 -5.48 8.11 -12.80
CA PHE A 357 -6.31 7.17 -12.04
C PHE A 357 -6.42 5.82 -12.73
N ALA A 358 -5.80 4.79 -12.16
CA ALA A 358 -5.60 3.50 -12.82
C ALA A 358 -6.88 2.77 -13.26
N ASP A 359 -7.98 2.81 -12.49
CA ASP A 359 -9.26 2.22 -12.92
C ASP A 359 -9.80 2.94 -14.17
N ALA A 360 -9.74 4.28 -14.19
CA ALA A 360 -10.19 5.08 -15.34
C ALA A 360 -9.29 4.87 -16.57
N LEU A 361 -7.97 4.72 -16.36
CA LEU A 361 -7.04 4.36 -17.43
C LEU A 361 -7.39 2.99 -18.02
N ASN A 362 -7.64 1.99 -17.19
CA ASN A 362 -8.03 0.65 -17.62
C ASN A 362 -9.36 0.66 -18.38
N ASP A 363 -10.37 1.35 -17.87
CA ASP A 363 -11.71 1.36 -18.47
C ASP A 363 -11.73 2.15 -19.78
N LEU A 364 -11.04 3.29 -19.85
CA LEU A 364 -10.83 3.98 -21.13
C LEU A 364 -10.03 3.14 -22.12
N ALA A 365 -9.02 2.40 -21.67
CA ALA A 365 -8.27 1.49 -22.54
C ALA A 365 -9.21 0.45 -23.16
N PHE A 366 -10.08 -0.14 -22.34
CA PHE A 366 -11.07 -1.10 -22.80
C PHE A 366 -12.07 -0.49 -23.78
N MET A 367 -12.61 0.70 -23.49
CA MET A 367 -13.50 1.43 -24.39
C MET A 367 -12.85 1.77 -25.73
N TYR A 368 -11.57 2.18 -25.73
CA TYR A 368 -10.82 2.38 -26.98
C TYR A 368 -10.55 1.05 -27.69
N TYR A 369 -10.26 -0.03 -26.97
CA TYR A 369 -9.91 -1.31 -27.56
C TYR A 369 -11.08 -1.98 -28.29
N GLN A 370 -12.29 -1.88 -27.72
CA GLN A 370 -13.51 -2.47 -28.26
C GLN A 370 -14.37 -1.49 -29.07
N GLY A 371 -14.25 -0.19 -28.80
CA GLY A 371 -15.29 0.79 -29.10
C GLY A 371 -16.37 0.77 -28.01
N GLY A 372 -16.86 1.94 -27.59
CA GLY A 372 -17.86 2.05 -26.52
C GLY A 372 -18.06 3.49 -26.05
N LEU A 373 -19.21 3.78 -25.45
CA LEU A 373 -19.54 5.12 -24.91
C LEU A 373 -19.35 6.26 -25.93
N GLY A 374 -19.71 6.00 -27.19
CA GLY A 374 -19.52 6.93 -28.31
C GLY A 374 -18.07 7.04 -28.85
N LEU A 375 -17.10 6.30 -28.31
CA LEU A 375 -15.73 6.26 -28.83
C LEU A 375 -15.56 5.27 -30.00
N PRO A 376 -14.88 5.67 -31.09
CA PRO A 376 -14.44 4.73 -32.11
C PRO A 376 -13.32 3.83 -31.57
N ARG A 377 -13.24 2.62 -32.12
CA ARG A 377 -12.19 1.65 -31.79
C ARG A 377 -10.80 2.18 -32.19
N ASP A 378 -9.89 2.24 -31.24
CA ASP A 378 -8.49 2.66 -31.37
C ASP A 378 -7.56 1.80 -30.46
N PRO A 379 -7.09 0.64 -30.95
CA PRO A 379 -6.24 -0.25 -30.16
C PRO A 379 -4.88 0.35 -29.80
N GLN A 380 -4.35 1.28 -30.60
CA GLN A 380 -3.05 1.91 -30.32
C GLN A 380 -3.15 2.84 -29.12
N ARG A 381 -4.23 3.61 -29.05
CA ARG A 381 -4.51 4.44 -27.87
C ARG A 381 -4.82 3.60 -26.64
N ALA A 382 -5.55 2.49 -26.80
CA ALA A 382 -5.79 1.54 -25.71
C ALA A 382 -4.48 0.97 -25.13
N LEU A 383 -3.51 0.60 -25.96
CA LEU A 383 -2.21 0.09 -25.52
C LEU A 383 -1.49 1.06 -24.57
N GLY A 384 -1.47 2.35 -24.90
CA GLY A 384 -0.85 3.37 -24.05
C GLY A 384 -1.54 3.52 -22.69
N PHE A 385 -2.86 3.40 -22.65
CA PHE A 385 -3.61 3.45 -21.39
C PHE A 385 -3.44 2.18 -20.55
N PHE A 386 -3.49 0.98 -21.15
CA PHE A 386 -3.22 -0.27 -20.45
C PHE A 386 -1.82 -0.30 -19.87
N GLN A 387 -0.80 0.16 -20.61
CA GLN A 387 0.56 0.24 -20.12
C GLN A 387 0.65 1.13 -18.88
N ARG A 388 0.13 2.37 -18.93
CA ARG A 388 0.16 3.31 -17.80
C ARG A 388 -0.54 2.76 -16.55
N ALA A 389 -1.68 2.08 -16.72
CA ALA A 389 -2.36 1.43 -15.61
C ALA A 389 -1.61 0.20 -15.07
N ALA A 390 -0.99 -0.59 -15.95
CA ALA A 390 -0.18 -1.75 -15.57
C ALA A 390 1.11 -1.34 -14.82
N GLU A 391 1.73 -0.23 -15.21
CA GLU A 391 2.88 0.35 -14.51
C GLU A 391 2.52 0.82 -13.09
N GLN A 392 1.25 1.21 -12.86
CA GLN A 392 0.69 1.47 -11.53
C GLN A 392 0.16 0.22 -10.81
N ARG A 393 0.50 -0.97 -11.32
CA ARG A 393 0.12 -2.26 -10.75
C ARG A 393 -1.37 -2.51 -10.64
N HIS A 394 -2.16 -1.90 -11.53
CA HIS A 394 -3.58 -2.20 -11.63
C HIS A 394 -3.78 -3.64 -12.13
N PRO A 395 -4.40 -4.55 -11.36
CA PRO A 395 -4.35 -5.98 -11.64
C PRO A 395 -4.92 -6.35 -13.02
N GLN A 396 -6.08 -5.81 -13.35
CA GLN A 396 -6.75 -6.05 -14.63
C GLN A 396 -5.96 -5.43 -15.79
N ALA A 397 -5.26 -4.31 -15.55
CA ALA A 397 -4.48 -3.66 -16.60
C ALA A 397 -3.18 -4.42 -16.85
N MET A 398 -2.52 -4.92 -15.80
CA MET A 398 -1.37 -5.83 -15.92
C MET A 398 -1.74 -7.07 -16.71
N PHE A 399 -2.89 -7.69 -16.41
CA PHE A 399 -3.42 -8.82 -17.16
C PHE A 399 -3.69 -8.48 -18.64
N ASN A 400 -4.41 -7.40 -18.89
CA ASN A 400 -4.75 -6.95 -20.25
C ASN A 400 -3.48 -6.61 -21.05
N TYR A 401 -2.52 -5.91 -20.43
CA TYR A 401 -1.25 -5.57 -21.06
C TYR A 401 -0.40 -6.81 -21.32
N ALA A 402 -0.39 -7.80 -20.42
CA ALA A 402 0.27 -9.08 -20.66
C ALA A 402 -0.33 -9.84 -21.84
N ALA A 403 -1.66 -9.86 -21.99
CA ALA A 403 -2.31 -10.47 -23.14
C ALA A 403 -1.91 -9.77 -24.45
N LEU A 404 -1.82 -8.43 -24.45
CA LEU A 404 -1.38 -7.67 -25.62
C LEU A 404 0.09 -7.90 -25.98
N ILE A 405 0.96 -8.07 -24.97
CA ILE A 405 2.37 -8.48 -25.18
C ILE A 405 2.41 -9.89 -25.78
N ASP A 406 1.66 -10.84 -25.21
CA ASP A 406 1.60 -12.22 -25.69
C ASP A 406 1.13 -12.28 -27.14
N ASP A 407 0.15 -11.46 -27.52
CA ASP A 407 -0.35 -11.32 -28.90
C ASP A 407 0.67 -10.68 -29.86
N GLY A 408 1.77 -10.11 -29.35
CA GLY A 408 2.80 -9.45 -30.15
C GLY A 408 2.44 -8.02 -30.57
N LEU A 409 1.47 -7.40 -29.89
CA LEU A 409 1.01 -6.05 -30.19
C LEU A 409 1.88 -4.95 -29.54
N VAL A 410 2.81 -5.34 -28.66
CA VAL A 410 3.73 -4.44 -27.96
C VAL A 410 5.17 -4.67 -28.45
N PRO A 411 5.71 -3.77 -29.31
CA PRO A 411 7.07 -3.92 -29.83
C PRO A 411 8.13 -3.98 -28.73
N GLY A 412 9.08 -4.90 -28.85
CA GLY A 412 10.20 -5.03 -27.91
C GLY A 412 9.90 -5.74 -26.60
N LYS A 413 8.68 -6.24 -26.39
CA LYS A 413 8.32 -7.10 -25.26
C LYS A 413 7.97 -8.51 -25.76
N GLY A 414 8.45 -9.53 -25.03
CA GLY A 414 8.24 -10.94 -25.34
C GLY A 414 7.57 -11.70 -24.20
N ALA A 415 7.63 -13.03 -24.27
CA ALA A 415 7.00 -13.95 -23.32
C ALA A 415 7.40 -13.70 -21.86
N GLU A 416 8.66 -13.37 -21.60
CA GLU A 416 9.17 -13.07 -20.26
C GLU A 416 8.52 -11.80 -19.68
N ALA A 417 8.35 -10.78 -20.51
CA ALA A 417 7.68 -9.54 -20.10
C ALA A 417 6.19 -9.77 -19.82
N ALA A 418 5.50 -10.53 -20.68
CA ALA A 418 4.11 -10.92 -20.45
C ALA A 418 3.96 -11.71 -19.14
N ALA A 419 4.82 -12.71 -18.93
CA ALA A 419 4.83 -13.51 -17.70
C ALA A 419 5.09 -12.67 -16.44
N GLY A 420 5.98 -11.67 -16.52
CA GLY A 420 6.22 -10.74 -15.41
C GLY A 420 4.98 -9.94 -15.02
N TYR A 421 4.22 -9.45 -16.00
CA TYR A 421 2.95 -8.76 -15.73
C TYR A 421 1.86 -9.71 -15.21
N LEU A 422 1.76 -10.94 -15.74
CA LEU A 422 0.83 -11.95 -15.21
C LEU A 422 1.17 -12.33 -13.77
N TYR A 423 2.45 -12.51 -13.48
CA TYR A 423 2.94 -12.75 -12.12
C TYR A 423 2.58 -11.57 -11.22
N GLY A 424 2.87 -10.33 -11.61
CA GLY A 424 2.48 -9.13 -10.86
C GLY A 424 0.98 -9.04 -10.59
N ALA A 425 0.16 -9.32 -11.61
CA ALA A 425 -1.31 -9.35 -11.50
C ALA A 425 -1.79 -10.44 -10.54
N LEU A 426 -1.21 -11.65 -10.60
CA LEU A 426 -1.49 -12.73 -9.66
C LEU A 426 -1.09 -12.36 -8.22
N ARG A 427 0.10 -11.81 -8.06
CA ARG A 427 0.65 -11.41 -6.75
C ARG A 427 -0.14 -10.27 -6.11
N SER A 428 -0.84 -9.45 -6.90
CA SER A 428 -1.74 -8.42 -6.39
C SER A 428 -2.99 -8.96 -5.68
N GLY A 429 -3.27 -10.27 -5.76
CA GLY A 429 -4.45 -10.89 -5.17
C GLY A 429 -5.71 -10.78 -6.03
N SER A 430 -5.57 -10.63 -7.36
CA SER A 430 -6.73 -10.65 -8.27
C SER A 430 -7.27 -12.07 -8.44
N GLU A 431 -8.46 -12.31 -7.88
CA GLU A 431 -9.18 -13.58 -8.01
C GLU A 431 -9.49 -13.91 -9.47
N ASP A 432 -9.93 -12.93 -10.26
CA ASP A 432 -10.20 -13.08 -11.69
C ASP A 432 -8.96 -13.60 -12.44
N VAL A 433 -7.78 -13.05 -12.15
CA VAL A 433 -6.52 -13.47 -12.79
C VAL A 433 -6.17 -14.90 -12.37
N LEU A 434 -6.27 -15.23 -11.09
CA LEU A 434 -6.06 -16.60 -10.61
C LEU A 434 -7.02 -17.58 -11.28
N GLN A 435 -8.31 -17.24 -11.35
CA GLN A 435 -9.34 -18.06 -11.97
C GLN A 435 -9.04 -18.28 -13.45
N ILE A 436 -8.74 -17.22 -14.20
CA ILE A 436 -8.45 -17.31 -15.63
C ILE A 436 -7.18 -18.15 -15.89
N LEU A 437 -6.10 -17.94 -15.12
CA LEU A 437 -4.88 -18.73 -15.27
C LEU A 437 -5.08 -20.21 -14.89
N THR A 438 -6.04 -20.51 -14.00
CA THR A 438 -6.37 -21.87 -13.59
C THR A 438 -7.29 -22.57 -14.60
N GLU A 439 -8.34 -21.90 -15.05
CA GLU A 439 -9.38 -22.48 -15.88
C GLU A 439 -9.09 -22.40 -17.38
N ARG A 440 -8.39 -21.34 -17.82
CA ARG A 440 -8.13 -21.03 -19.24
C ARG A 440 -6.67 -20.66 -19.49
N PRO A 441 -5.68 -21.43 -19.00
CA PRO A 441 -4.27 -21.10 -19.21
C PRO A 441 -3.90 -21.02 -20.70
N THR A 442 -4.61 -21.78 -21.55
CA THR A 442 -4.35 -21.83 -22.99
C THR A 442 -4.64 -20.55 -23.76
N MET A 443 -5.23 -19.54 -23.12
CA MET A 443 -5.34 -18.22 -23.71
C MET A 443 -3.98 -17.54 -23.94
N PHE A 444 -2.96 -17.92 -23.17
CA PHE A 444 -1.58 -17.46 -23.36
C PHE A 444 -0.78 -18.47 -24.15
N LYS A 445 0.11 -17.98 -25.02
CA LYS A 445 1.00 -18.83 -25.83
C LYS A 445 1.92 -19.69 -24.95
N PRO A 446 2.39 -20.85 -25.45
CA PRO A 446 3.23 -21.76 -24.69
C PRO A 446 4.50 -21.11 -24.10
N ASP A 447 5.09 -20.15 -24.80
CA ASP A 447 6.31 -19.49 -24.34
C ASP A 447 6.05 -18.62 -23.10
N THR A 448 4.95 -17.86 -23.07
CA THR A 448 4.54 -17.05 -21.91
C THR A 448 4.18 -17.94 -20.72
N ARG A 449 3.53 -19.07 -20.94
CA ARG A 449 3.24 -20.05 -19.88
C ARG A 449 4.51 -20.65 -19.28
N ARG A 450 5.50 -21.00 -20.12
CA ARG A 450 6.82 -21.46 -19.66
C ARG A 450 7.55 -20.38 -18.86
N ALA A 451 7.52 -19.13 -19.33
CA ALA A 451 8.11 -18.01 -18.59
C ALA A 451 7.43 -17.81 -17.22
N LEU A 452 6.11 -17.96 -17.13
CA LEU A 452 5.41 -17.87 -15.84
C LEU A 452 5.77 -19.02 -14.89
N GLN A 453 5.88 -20.26 -15.38
CA GLN A 453 6.40 -21.38 -14.58
C GLN A 453 7.83 -21.12 -14.09
N ALA A 454 8.67 -20.50 -14.92
CA ALA A 454 10.04 -20.14 -14.54
C ALA A 454 10.05 -19.15 -13.37
N LEU A 455 9.21 -18.10 -13.42
CA LEU A 455 9.04 -17.15 -12.32
C LEU A 455 8.52 -17.81 -11.05
N LEU A 456 7.50 -18.66 -11.15
CA LEU A 456 6.99 -19.40 -9.99
C LEU A 456 8.07 -20.27 -9.34
N ARG A 457 8.96 -20.86 -10.13
CA ARG A 457 10.08 -21.65 -9.63
C ARG A 457 11.19 -20.80 -9.02
N GLU A 458 11.52 -19.67 -9.64
CA GLU A 458 12.50 -18.70 -9.13
C GLU A 458 12.10 -18.19 -7.74
N HIS A 459 10.81 -18.05 -7.48
CA HIS A 459 10.25 -17.62 -6.19
C HIS A 459 9.82 -18.78 -5.28
N ASP A 460 10.32 -20.00 -5.50
CA ASP A 460 10.08 -21.19 -4.67
C ASP A 460 8.60 -21.63 -4.54
N PHE A 461 7.71 -21.15 -5.41
CA PHE A 461 6.29 -21.57 -5.43
C PHE A 461 6.06 -22.85 -6.26
N TYR A 462 6.99 -23.22 -7.13
CA TYR A 462 6.81 -24.36 -8.05
C TYR A 462 8.12 -25.13 -8.28
N ALA A 463 8.08 -26.46 -8.15
CA ALA A 463 9.25 -27.33 -8.31
C ALA A 463 9.18 -28.26 -9.54
N GLY A 464 8.15 -28.14 -10.38
CA GLY A 464 7.95 -29.02 -11.53
C GLY A 464 8.72 -28.60 -12.80
N ALA A 465 8.42 -29.28 -13.91
CA ALA A 465 9.01 -28.98 -15.21
C ALA A 465 8.49 -27.65 -15.77
N ILE A 466 9.34 -26.96 -16.55
CA ILE A 466 8.96 -25.78 -17.33
C ILE A 466 8.60 -26.26 -18.75
N ASP A 467 7.38 -26.71 -18.92
CA ASP A 467 6.84 -27.29 -20.15
C ASP A 467 5.72 -26.44 -20.78
N GLY A 468 5.20 -25.47 -20.02
CA GLY A 468 4.05 -24.65 -20.38
C GLY A 468 2.73 -25.38 -20.17
N ASP A 469 2.72 -26.51 -19.47
CA ASP A 469 1.50 -27.21 -19.07
C ASP A 469 1.09 -26.80 -17.65
N PHE A 470 -0.13 -26.30 -17.51
CA PHE A 470 -0.65 -25.79 -16.25
C PHE A 470 -1.42 -26.89 -15.51
N GLY A 471 -0.74 -28.02 -15.33
CA GLY A 471 -1.23 -29.16 -14.55
C GLY A 471 -1.28 -28.88 -13.03
N PRO A 472 -1.62 -29.88 -12.22
CA PRO A 472 -1.86 -29.70 -10.78
C PRO A 472 -0.68 -29.05 -10.02
N GLY A 473 0.56 -29.33 -10.42
CA GLY A 473 1.74 -28.70 -9.82
C GLY A 473 1.81 -27.19 -10.06
N THR A 474 1.58 -26.75 -11.31
CA THR A 474 1.56 -25.33 -11.65
C THR A 474 0.38 -24.63 -10.98
N GLN A 475 -0.81 -25.27 -10.94
CA GLN A 475 -1.98 -24.72 -10.25
C GLN A 475 -1.73 -24.49 -8.76
N ARG A 476 -1.06 -25.43 -8.07
CA ARG A 476 -0.61 -25.22 -6.69
C ARG A 476 0.36 -24.04 -6.58
N GLY A 477 1.32 -23.94 -7.50
CA GLY A 477 2.24 -22.80 -7.55
C GLY A 477 1.54 -21.46 -7.77
N LEU A 478 0.53 -21.40 -8.64
CA LEU A 478 -0.28 -20.20 -8.84
C LEU A 478 -1.07 -19.82 -7.58
N ARG A 479 -1.64 -20.80 -6.87
CA ARG A 479 -2.35 -20.57 -5.60
C ARG A 479 -1.41 -20.09 -4.49
N ALA A 480 -0.24 -20.71 -4.36
CA ALA A 480 0.79 -20.30 -3.41
C ALA A 480 1.29 -18.88 -3.72
N ALA A 481 1.55 -18.57 -5.00
CA ALA A 481 1.88 -17.23 -5.44
C ALA A 481 0.71 -16.25 -5.21
N TYR A 482 -0.55 -16.65 -5.35
CA TYR A 482 -1.68 -15.81 -4.95
C TYR A 482 -1.72 -15.59 -3.43
N GLY A 483 -1.13 -16.47 -2.62
CA GLY A 483 -1.16 -16.43 -1.16
C GLY A 483 -2.22 -17.34 -0.51
N LEU A 484 -2.75 -18.31 -1.25
CA LEU A 484 -3.52 -19.40 -0.65
C LEU A 484 -2.54 -20.50 -0.22
N GLU A 485 -2.53 -20.82 1.06
CA GLU A 485 -1.90 -22.05 1.57
C GLU A 485 -2.84 -23.26 1.33
N GLU A 486 -2.26 -24.45 1.16
CA GLU A 486 -2.99 -25.75 1.13
C GLU A 486 -3.02 -26.42 2.49
#